data_AF-A0A662M438-F1
#
_entry.id   AF-A0A662M438-F1
#
_cell.length_a   1.000
_cell.length_b   1.000
_cell.length_c   1.000
_cell.angle_alpha   90.00
_cell.angle_beta   90.00
_cell.angle_gamma   90.00
#
_symmetry.space_group_name_H-M   'P 1'
#
loop_
_entity.id
_entity.type
_entity.pdbx_description
1 polymer ?
#
loop_
_entity_poly.entity_id
_entity_poly.type
_entity_poly.pdbx_seq_one_letter_code
_entity_poly.pdbx_strand_id
1 'polypeptide(L)'
;MVMDKKSYVGAVSLVIIMLLSSALPAVTADSNIRENVKGYDKGVSWANVVPLKKVTFVNFDENSYLDDYAYLAAVPTTVFYDGNGRLFSYPLLYYQDPYPVKEDKERSLNARQG
;
A
#
# COMPACT_ATOMS: atom_id res chain seq x y z
N MET A 1 26.56 6.52 -60.54
CA MET A 1 26.92 5.18 -60.06
C MET A 1 25.65 4.50 -59.60
N VAL A 2 25.01 3.71 -60.48
CA VAL A 2 23.73 3.03 -60.17
C VAL A 2 24.08 1.77 -59.41
N MET A 3 23.69 1.71 -58.14
CA MET A 3 23.95 0.56 -57.29
C MET A 3 23.13 -0.63 -57.82
N ASP A 4 23.78 -1.78 -58.05
CA ASP A 4 23.11 -2.97 -58.56
C ASP A 4 21.95 -3.36 -57.62
N LYS A 5 20.82 -3.79 -58.17
CA LYS A 5 19.57 -4.07 -57.44
C LYS A 5 19.82 -5.06 -56.29
N LYS A 6 20.74 -6.00 -56.50
CA LYS A 6 21.19 -6.99 -55.49
C LYS A 6 21.96 -6.34 -54.34
N SER A 7 22.83 -5.38 -54.63
CA SER A 7 23.60 -4.62 -53.63
C SER A 7 22.71 -3.70 -52.81
N TYR A 8 21.69 -3.09 -53.44
CA TYR A 8 20.70 -2.27 -52.74
C TYR A 8 19.86 -3.11 -51.76
N VAL A 9 19.38 -4.28 -52.18
CA VAL A 9 18.65 -5.22 -51.30
C VAL A 9 19.52 -5.71 -50.14
N GLY A 10 20.82 -5.95 -50.38
CA GLY A 10 21.78 -6.30 -49.33
C GLY A 10 21.97 -5.17 -48.31
N ALA A 11 22.12 -3.93 -48.76
CA ALA A 11 22.28 -2.77 -47.90
C ALA A 11 21.03 -2.49 -47.05
N VAL A 12 19.83 -2.60 -47.65
CA VAL A 12 18.56 -2.43 -46.92
C VAL A 12 18.37 -3.50 -45.85
N SER A 13 18.71 -4.76 -46.17
CA SER A 13 18.65 -5.86 -45.20
C SER A 13 19.56 -5.63 -43.99
N LEU A 14 20.78 -5.12 -44.22
CA LEU A 14 21.73 -4.79 -43.15
C LEU A 14 21.21 -3.68 -42.22
N VAL A 15 20.62 -2.63 -42.78
CA VAL A 15 20.04 -1.52 -42.00
C VAL A 15 18.86 -2.03 -41.15
N ILE A 16 18.02 -2.90 -41.70
CA ILE A 16 16.92 -3.52 -40.98
C ILE A 16 17.44 -4.38 -39.82
N ILE A 17 18.47 -5.21 -40.04
CA ILE A 17 19.07 -6.04 -38.98
C ILE A 17 19.66 -5.16 -37.86
N MET A 18 20.35 -4.08 -38.21
CA MET A 18 20.89 -3.13 -37.22
C MET A 18 19.79 -2.47 -36.40
N LEU A 19 18.69 -2.03 -37.04
CA LEU A 19 17.54 -1.45 -36.35
C LEU A 19 16.88 -2.46 -35.40
N LEU A 20 16.65 -3.70 -35.86
CA LEU A 20 16.06 -4.76 -35.04
C LEU A 20 16.97 -5.17 -33.87
N SER A 21 18.29 -5.15 -34.05
CA SER A 21 19.24 -5.48 -32.98
C SER A 21 19.21 -4.50 -31.80
N SER A 22 18.87 -3.23 -32.05
CA SER A 22 18.74 -2.21 -31.00
C SER A 22 17.46 -2.33 -30.15
N ALA A 23 16.43 -3.02 -30.66
CA ALA A 23 15.14 -3.17 -29.98
C ALA A 23 15.08 -4.40 -29.06
N LEU A 24 15.98 -5.38 -29.22
CA LEU A 24 15.99 -6.62 -28.44
C LEU A 24 16.21 -6.38 -26.92
N PRO A 25 17.14 -5.52 -26.47
CA PRO A 25 17.38 -5.33 -25.03
C PRO A 25 16.22 -4.65 -24.31
N ALA A 26 15.41 -3.86 -25.02
CA ALA A 26 14.27 -3.12 -24.46
C ALA A 26 13.05 -4.01 -24.22
N VAL A 27 12.88 -5.07 -25.03
CA VAL A 27 11.77 -6.04 -24.88
C VAL A 27 12.06 -7.08 -23.79
N THR A 28 13.33 -7.39 -23.54
CA THR A 28 13.74 -8.34 -22.48
C THR A 28 14.03 -7.67 -21.14
N ALA A 29 13.91 -6.35 -21.03
CA ALA A 29 14.05 -5.62 -19.79
C ALA A 29 12.75 -5.68 -18.96
N ASP A 30 12.22 -6.88 -18.72
CA ASP A 30 11.33 -7.08 -17.59
C ASP A 30 12.19 -6.90 -16.34
N SER A 31 12.01 -5.77 -15.66
CA SER A 31 12.65 -5.56 -14.37
C SER A 31 12.22 -6.70 -13.45
N ASN A 32 13.16 -7.56 -13.07
CA ASN A 32 13.01 -8.63 -12.08
C ASN A 32 12.41 -8.14 -10.74
N ILE A 33 12.21 -6.84 -10.57
CA ILE A 33 11.54 -6.19 -9.44
C ILE A 33 10.09 -6.66 -9.30
N ARG A 34 9.33 -6.84 -10.39
CA ARG A 34 7.91 -7.28 -10.31
C ARG A 34 7.75 -8.73 -9.86
N GLU A 35 8.67 -9.62 -10.22
CA GLU A 35 8.62 -11.03 -9.82
C GLU A 35 9.30 -11.30 -8.47
N ASN A 36 10.37 -10.57 -8.11
CA ASN A 36 11.12 -10.79 -6.88
C ASN A 36 10.67 -9.93 -5.69
N VAL A 37 9.96 -8.82 -5.96
CA VAL A 37 9.33 -8.01 -4.91
C VAL A 37 7.83 -8.08 -5.13
N LYS A 38 7.21 -9.14 -4.59
CA LYS A 38 5.75 -9.17 -4.38
C LYS A 38 5.41 -8.13 -3.32
N GLY A 39 5.24 -6.89 -3.78
CA GLY A 39 4.55 -5.87 -3.00
C GLY A 39 3.12 -6.33 -2.71
N TYR A 40 2.42 -5.58 -1.88
CA TYR A 40 1.03 -5.89 -1.67
C TYR A 40 0.17 -5.36 -2.84
N ASP A 41 -0.23 -6.24 -3.75
CA ASP A 41 -1.16 -5.90 -4.85
C ASP A 41 -2.55 -5.47 -4.35
N LYS A 42 -2.82 -5.69 -3.05
CA LYS A 42 -4.12 -5.50 -2.38
C LYS A 42 -4.06 -4.47 -1.24
N GLY A 43 -3.04 -3.60 -1.23
CA GLY A 43 -2.74 -2.69 -0.11
C GLY A 43 -2.12 -3.42 1.09
N VAL A 44 -1.96 -2.81 2.26
CA VAL A 44 -1.21 -3.40 3.42
C VAL A 44 -1.71 -4.76 3.97
N SER A 45 -2.73 -5.35 3.37
CA SER A 45 -3.33 -6.63 3.74
C SER A 45 -3.00 -7.75 2.75
N TRP A 46 -2.96 -8.99 3.24
CA TRP A 46 -2.71 -10.18 2.43
C TRP A 46 -3.92 -10.58 1.54
N ALA A 47 -5.12 -10.10 1.87
CA ALA A 47 -6.38 -10.32 1.13
C ALA A 47 -7.10 -8.99 0.85
N ASN A 48 -8.11 -9.06 -0.04
CA ASN A 48 -8.94 -7.90 -0.35
C ASN A 48 -9.75 -7.49 0.87
N VAL A 49 -9.62 -6.23 1.28
CA VAL A 49 -10.31 -5.69 2.45
C VAL A 49 -11.65 -5.07 2.06
N VAL A 50 -12.71 -5.46 2.75
CA VAL A 50 -14.04 -4.88 2.68
C VAL A 50 -14.28 -4.08 3.97
N PRO A 51 -14.23 -2.73 3.90
CA PRO A 51 -14.44 -1.91 5.09
C PRO A 51 -15.92 -1.94 5.51
N LEU A 52 -16.17 -2.09 6.81
CA LEU A 52 -17.52 -2.01 7.39
C LEU A 52 -17.80 -0.59 7.91
N LYS A 53 -19.05 -0.13 7.78
CA LYS A 53 -19.53 1.15 8.32
C LYS A 53 -19.81 1.05 9.83
N LYS A 54 -18.76 0.73 10.60
CA LYS A 54 -18.80 0.57 12.06
C LYS A 54 -17.50 1.12 12.63
N VAL A 55 -17.49 1.44 13.93
CA VAL A 55 -16.29 1.71 14.71
C VAL A 55 -16.45 1.06 16.08
N THR A 56 -15.37 0.55 16.65
CA THR A 56 -15.32 0.12 18.05
C THR A 56 -14.38 1.03 18.82
N PHE A 57 -14.87 1.54 19.94
CA PHE A 57 -14.06 2.29 20.90
C PHE A 57 -13.81 1.44 22.14
N VAL A 58 -12.59 1.50 22.64
CA VAL A 58 -12.19 0.94 23.94
C VAL A 58 -11.83 2.12 24.83
N ASN A 59 -12.53 2.27 25.95
CA ASN A 59 -12.25 3.37 26.87
C ASN A 59 -10.92 3.10 27.59
N PHE A 60 -10.02 4.07 27.54
CA PHE A 60 -8.71 4.01 28.18
C PHE A 60 -8.84 4.06 29.71
N ASP A 61 -8.15 3.16 30.40
CA ASP A 61 -8.08 3.12 31.85
C ASP A 61 -6.62 3.13 32.31
N GLU A 62 -6.16 4.28 32.80
CA GLU A 62 -4.79 4.43 33.27
C GLU A 62 -4.45 3.56 34.50
N ASN A 63 -5.47 3.10 35.22
CA ASN A 63 -5.31 2.39 36.50
C ASN A 63 -5.45 0.88 36.37
N SER A 64 -5.76 0.36 35.17
CA SER A 64 -6.08 -1.05 34.97
C SER A 64 -5.71 -1.51 33.57
N TYR A 65 -5.19 -2.73 33.43
CA TYR A 65 -4.95 -3.35 32.12
C TYR A 65 -6.22 -3.89 31.45
N LEU A 66 -7.40 -3.63 32.03
CA LEU A 66 -8.66 -4.15 31.52
C LEU A 66 -8.96 -3.63 30.11
N ASP A 67 -8.61 -2.38 29.83
CA ASP A 67 -8.75 -1.75 28.52
C ASP A 67 -7.86 -2.43 27.47
N ASP A 68 -6.61 -2.76 27.80
CA ASP A 68 -5.68 -3.50 26.94
C ASP A 68 -6.24 -4.89 26.59
N TYR A 69 -6.74 -5.63 27.58
CA TYR A 69 -7.38 -6.91 27.32
C TYR A 69 -8.66 -6.77 26.50
N ALA A 70 -9.45 -5.73 26.74
CA ALA A 70 -10.64 -5.44 25.94
C ALA A 70 -10.28 -5.10 24.48
N TYR A 71 -9.20 -4.36 24.26
CA TYR A 71 -8.68 -4.04 22.93
C TYR A 71 -8.24 -5.31 22.20
N LEU A 72 -7.43 -6.16 22.84
CA LEU A 72 -6.98 -7.42 22.26
C LEU A 72 -8.17 -8.35 21.95
N ALA A 73 -9.15 -8.43 22.86
CA ALA A 73 -10.36 -9.22 22.66
C ALA A 73 -11.25 -8.69 21.52
N ALA A 74 -11.18 -7.39 21.21
CA ALA A 74 -11.90 -6.79 20.10
C ALA A 74 -11.27 -7.09 18.74
N VAL A 75 -9.96 -7.37 18.66
CA VAL A 75 -9.23 -7.59 17.40
C VAL A 75 -9.94 -8.60 16.47
N PRO A 76 -10.30 -9.83 16.91
CA PRO A 76 -10.94 -10.81 16.04
C PRO A 76 -12.31 -10.38 15.52
N THR A 77 -12.99 -9.46 16.22
CA THR A 77 -14.28 -8.92 15.77
C THR A 77 -14.11 -7.77 14.80
N THR A 78 -13.00 -7.04 14.89
CA THR A 78 -12.69 -5.85 14.09
C THR A 78 -12.01 -6.17 12.77
N VAL A 79 -11.30 -7.30 12.69
CA VAL A 79 -10.67 -7.80 11.47
C VAL A 79 -10.88 -9.31 11.39
N PHE A 80 -11.66 -9.77 10.42
CA PHE A 80 -11.96 -11.20 10.26
C PHE A 80 -12.06 -11.63 8.80
N TYR A 81 -11.78 -12.90 8.55
CA TYR A 81 -11.81 -13.51 7.24
C TYR A 81 -13.12 -14.29 7.04
N ASP A 82 -13.72 -14.18 5.85
CA ASP A 82 -15.02 -14.81 5.56
C ASP A 82 -14.94 -16.23 5.00
N GLY A 83 -13.74 -16.78 4.83
CA GLY A 83 -13.52 -18.08 4.19
C GLY A 83 -13.42 -18.01 2.66
N ASN A 84 -13.88 -16.93 2.03
CA ASN A 84 -14.09 -16.80 0.58
C ASN A 84 -13.19 -15.74 -0.08
N GLY A 85 -12.02 -15.46 0.50
CA GLY A 85 -11.02 -14.57 -0.07
C GLY A 85 -11.18 -13.10 0.33
N ARG A 86 -12.13 -12.76 1.22
CA ARG A 86 -12.37 -11.39 1.67
C ARG A 86 -12.05 -11.22 3.16
N LEU A 87 -11.32 -10.16 3.46
CA LEU A 87 -11.08 -9.70 4.82
C LEU A 87 -12.07 -8.58 5.12
N PHE A 88 -12.83 -8.68 6.20
CA PHE A 88 -13.65 -7.59 6.69
C PHE A 88 -12.87 -6.83 7.74
N SER A 89 -12.92 -5.50 7.70
CA SER A 89 -12.31 -4.69 8.75
C SER A 89 -13.09 -3.43 9.08
N TYR A 90 -12.95 -2.95 10.31
CA TYR A 90 -13.39 -1.63 10.72
C TYR A 90 -12.48 -1.05 11.81
N PRO A 91 -12.47 0.29 12.02
CA PRO A 91 -11.57 0.90 12.99
C PRO A 91 -11.83 0.44 14.42
N LEU A 92 -10.75 0.09 15.11
CA LEU A 92 -10.67 -0.14 16.55
C LEU A 92 -9.79 0.96 17.14
N LEU A 93 -10.32 1.78 18.04
CA LEU A 93 -9.63 2.95 18.57
C LEU A 93 -9.72 2.97 20.09
N TYR A 94 -8.63 3.36 20.75
CA TYR A 94 -8.75 3.84 22.12
C TYR A 94 -9.51 5.16 22.14
N TYR A 95 -10.39 5.28 23.12
CA TYR A 95 -11.13 6.47 23.44
C TYR A 95 -10.69 6.94 24.82
N GLN A 96 -10.42 8.24 24.96
CA GLN A 96 -10.18 8.88 26.24
C GLN A 96 -11.03 10.13 26.29
N ASP A 97 -11.63 10.40 27.44
CA ASP A 97 -12.34 11.65 27.64
C ASP A 97 -11.40 12.83 27.42
N PRO A 98 -11.89 13.93 26.80
CA PRO A 98 -11.07 15.13 26.63
C PRO A 98 -10.50 15.56 27.97
N TYR A 99 -9.19 15.86 27.99
CA TYR A 99 -8.55 16.38 29.19
C TYR A 99 -9.34 17.61 29.69
N PRO A 100 -9.69 17.69 30.98
CA PRO A 100 -10.45 18.81 31.50
C PRO A 100 -9.55 20.05 31.51
N VAL A 101 -9.76 20.91 30.51
CA VAL A 101 -8.96 22.12 30.33
C VAL A 101 -9.68 23.31 30.95
N LYS A 102 -9.00 24.09 31.79
CA LYS A 102 -9.61 25.27 32.43
C LYS A 102 -9.59 26.50 31.54
N GLU A 103 -8.57 26.63 30.69
CA GLU A 103 -8.38 27.75 29.78
C GLU A 103 -8.18 27.26 28.35
N ASP A 104 -8.79 27.94 27.36
CA ASP A 104 -8.68 27.55 25.95
C ASP A 104 -7.23 27.55 25.42
N LYS A 105 -6.33 28.32 26.04
CA LYS A 105 -4.90 28.35 25.68
C LYS A 105 -4.23 26.97 25.87
N GLU A 106 -4.62 26.25 26.92
CA GLU A 106 -4.10 24.91 27.24
C GLU A 106 -4.58 23.84 26.24
N ARG A 107 -5.57 24.15 25.39
CA ARG A 107 -5.99 23.28 24.27
C ARG A 107 -5.10 23.42 23.04
N SER A 108 -4.26 24.45 22.97
CA SER A 108 -3.35 24.67 21.85
C SER A 108 -2.06 23.88 22.04
N LEU A 109 -1.49 23.37 20.94
CA LEU A 109 -0.18 22.68 20.95
C LEU A 109 0.98 23.58 21.44
N ASN A 110 0.76 24.90 21.47
CA ASN A 110 1.74 25.91 21.82
C ASN A 110 1.42 26.59 23.16
N ALA A 111 0.65 25.95 24.05
CA ALA A 111 0.13 26.54 25.28
C ALA A 111 1.18 27.23 26.18
N ARG A 112 2.45 26.77 26.12
CA ARG A 112 3.57 27.23 26.94
C ARG A 112 4.66 27.99 26.17
N GLN A 113 4.42 28.32 24.90
CA GLN A 113 5.32 29.20 24.15
C GLN A 113 5.09 30.65 24.61
N GLY A 114 6.02 31.20 25.39
CA GLY A 114 5.97 32.56 25.93
C GLY A 114 6.73 32.67 27.24
#